data_AF-A0A853BVM2-F1
#
_entry.id   AF-A0A853BVM2-F1
#
_cell.length_a   1.000
_cell.length_b   1.000
_cell.length_c   1.000
_cell.angle_alpha   90.00
_cell.angle_beta   90.00
_cell.angle_gamma   90.00
#
_symmetry.space_group_name_H-M   'P 1'
#
loop_
_entity.id
_entity.type
_entity.pdbx_description
1 polymer ?
#
loop_
_entity_poly.entity_id
_entity_poly.type
_entity_poly.pdbx_seq_one_letter_code
_entity_poly.pdbx_strand_id
1 'polypeptide(L)'
;MKSSTPTSVSLNGVDNIGKTTNLTWLHRGMPGAQLVGTIDAWDSRWQEVASDDFAHWWFVSSSTAEHVELVMRSHAARRAGSGTFALEDRGLPMLRAVCAATSVIKDGLALDEALALVDRIAADHLPPPGPRREVHVLLRRSAVPAHEAAEALNREVGPVGERYRAYQRALAEIMLVQVERGDYDVVLDIAETAILDVQRLLRARLQEHGLCVLSLPRASLERLWMLAGMSESGKSTVGELLRSEHGVTRLKIGYLLEIAALRAGVSDPYQAWSEVEQAERLTEEILRFAASSKARTISVESAHRFKATAHLKRVWGDRCRVVFVAADLAVRVSRAAETTAQVRERDTIKFKRGAHRVADIADHILENSGPLSALKFGVKRLVTATGLRHTVPPTGWPAKQGRWLQEATEYLRDEQTALVLATGSTGSPQWRERWSDIDLLVVRNTLPLDWLRGAVGTLPAPQGVKVGVSAFTIGDIAALRIPPRVAQSLRRAADGFGVLYRRVDYRIPVPTRAHVDRLSRGELGLVAMTTRRLLATEHTDVRAVYKHLVLLAKILLRADGHHLDTAEDVLAAFAHHHPAAGCAPPSLDDLIRDPLDPEVGRRLTVATVRMLAYIDSLDHTARVNP
;
A
#
# COMPACT_ATOMS: atom_id res chain seq x y z
N MET A 1 31.28 -13.65 31.57
CA MET A 1 30.55 -14.04 30.34
C MET A 1 30.51 -15.56 30.30
N LYS A 2 29.33 -16.19 30.36
CA LYS A 2 29.22 -17.65 30.22
C LYS A 2 29.75 -18.03 28.82
N SER A 3 30.62 -19.04 28.75
CA SER A 3 31.06 -19.65 27.50
C SER A 3 29.82 -20.00 26.66
N SER A 4 29.58 -19.24 25.60
CA SER A 4 28.48 -19.51 24.68
C SER A 4 28.91 -20.63 23.76
N THR A 5 28.20 -21.75 23.80
CA THR A 5 28.28 -22.82 22.81
C THR A 5 28.39 -22.23 21.40
N PRO A 6 29.41 -22.58 20.59
CA PRO A 6 29.52 -22.10 19.22
C PRO A 6 28.21 -22.31 18.48
N THR A 7 27.74 -21.32 17.74
CA THR A 7 26.41 -21.34 17.12
C THR A 7 26.50 -20.96 15.64
N SER A 8 25.80 -21.68 14.76
CA SER A 8 25.56 -21.25 13.39
C SER A 8 24.08 -21.07 13.11
N VAL A 9 23.76 -20.07 12.28
CA VAL A 9 22.41 -19.85 11.75
C VAL A 9 22.51 -19.89 10.23
N SER A 10 21.71 -20.74 9.60
CA SER A 10 21.66 -20.84 8.15
C SER A 10 20.32 -20.39 7.61
N LEU A 11 20.35 -19.67 6.48
CA LEU A 11 19.16 -19.41 5.67
C LEU A 11 19.13 -20.37 4.49
N ASN A 12 18.03 -21.11 4.37
CA ASN A 12 17.81 -22.18 3.41
C ASN A 12 16.60 -21.87 2.53
N GLY A 13 16.48 -22.58 1.42
CA GLY A 13 15.39 -22.42 0.45
C GLY A 13 15.89 -22.45 -0.99
N VAL A 14 14.95 -22.53 -1.92
CA VAL A 14 15.20 -22.53 -3.38
C VAL A 14 15.97 -21.29 -3.84
N ASP A 15 16.43 -21.32 -5.09
CA ASP A 15 17.14 -20.18 -5.67
C ASP A 15 16.22 -18.96 -5.80
N ASN A 16 16.81 -17.76 -5.80
CA ASN A 16 16.09 -16.48 -5.90
C ASN A 16 15.04 -16.18 -4.81
N ILE A 17 14.99 -16.95 -3.72
CA ILE A 17 14.09 -16.71 -2.57
C ILE A 17 14.50 -15.49 -1.73
N GLY A 18 15.71 -14.96 -1.91
CA GLY A 18 16.23 -13.79 -1.21
C GLY A 18 17.08 -14.09 0.03
N LYS A 19 17.71 -15.27 0.12
CA LYS A 19 18.59 -15.70 1.23
C LYS A 19 19.68 -14.67 1.52
N THR A 20 20.54 -14.39 0.54
CA THR A 20 21.70 -13.51 0.69
C THR A 20 21.29 -12.09 1.11
N THR A 21 20.19 -11.56 0.56
CA THR A 21 19.65 -10.25 0.98
C THR A 21 19.24 -10.27 2.45
N ASN A 22 18.50 -11.29 2.88
CA ASN A 22 18.07 -11.39 4.27
C ASN A 22 19.23 -11.65 5.24
N LEU A 23 20.21 -12.46 4.84
CA LEU A 23 21.38 -12.80 5.64
C LEU A 23 22.26 -11.56 5.91
N THR A 24 22.53 -10.77 4.87
CA THR A 24 23.34 -9.54 4.97
C THR A 24 22.69 -8.51 5.88
N TRP A 25 21.36 -8.33 5.80
CA TRP A 25 20.68 -7.41 6.72
C TRP A 25 20.60 -7.97 8.14
N LEU A 26 20.32 -9.27 8.28
CA LEU A 26 20.25 -9.94 9.57
C LEU A 26 21.58 -9.81 10.32
N HIS A 27 22.72 -9.98 9.65
CA HIS A 27 24.07 -9.85 10.21
C HIS A 27 24.26 -8.56 11.01
N ARG A 28 23.76 -7.42 10.51
CA ARG A 28 23.86 -6.13 11.23
C ARG A 28 23.01 -6.07 12.50
N GLY A 29 22.01 -6.94 12.61
CA GLY A 29 21.20 -7.13 13.81
C GLY A 29 21.75 -8.17 14.78
N MET A 30 22.87 -8.82 14.49
CA MET A 30 23.41 -9.92 15.30
C MET A 30 24.84 -9.61 15.75
N PRO A 31 25.00 -8.89 16.88
CA PRO A 31 26.32 -8.51 17.37
C PRO A 31 27.24 -9.72 17.55
N GLY A 32 28.46 -9.63 17.02
CA GLY A 32 29.47 -10.69 17.10
C GLY A 32 29.26 -11.85 16.13
N ALA A 33 28.19 -11.85 15.33
CA ALA A 33 28.02 -12.81 14.25
C ALA A 33 29.01 -12.52 13.10
N GLN A 34 29.51 -13.56 12.46
CA GLN A 34 30.32 -13.49 11.26
C GLN A 34 29.51 -13.99 10.06
N LEU A 35 29.36 -13.15 9.05
CA LEU A 35 28.82 -13.57 7.75
C LEU A 35 29.87 -14.41 7.01
N VAL A 36 29.68 -15.74 6.94
CA VAL A 36 30.66 -16.68 6.35
C VAL A 36 30.37 -17.08 4.91
N GLY A 37 29.21 -16.66 4.39
CA GLY A 37 28.87 -16.79 2.97
C GLY A 37 28.63 -18.23 2.51
N THR A 38 28.81 -18.42 1.20
CA THR A 38 28.66 -19.69 0.47
C THR A 38 29.86 -20.61 0.70
N ILE A 39 29.68 -21.91 0.45
CA ILE A 39 30.72 -22.93 0.69
C ILE A 39 31.88 -22.89 -0.31
N ASP A 40 31.68 -22.28 -1.47
CA ASP A 40 32.65 -22.14 -2.55
C ASP A 40 33.90 -21.34 -2.13
N ALA A 41 33.75 -20.39 -1.22
CA ALA A 41 34.85 -19.61 -0.66
C ALA A 41 35.79 -20.41 0.25
N TRP A 42 35.45 -21.65 0.60
CA TRP A 42 36.14 -22.44 1.64
C TRP A 42 36.87 -23.68 1.12
N ASP A 43 36.82 -23.95 -0.19
CA ASP A 43 37.54 -25.04 -0.84
C ASP A 43 38.03 -24.58 -2.22
N SER A 44 39.35 -24.59 -2.44
CA SER A 44 39.95 -24.07 -3.69
C SER A 44 39.55 -24.87 -4.92
N ARG A 45 39.10 -26.13 -4.76
CA ARG A 45 38.61 -26.97 -5.87
C ARG A 45 37.40 -26.36 -6.58
N TRP A 46 36.66 -25.47 -5.93
CA TRP A 46 35.60 -24.70 -6.59
C TRP A 46 36.12 -23.81 -7.71
N GLN A 47 37.35 -23.29 -7.60
CA GLN A 47 37.95 -22.48 -8.66
C GLN A 47 38.28 -23.33 -9.89
N GLU A 48 38.74 -24.57 -9.67
CA GLU A 48 39.08 -25.52 -10.73
C GLU A 48 37.83 -25.95 -11.52
N VAL A 49 36.71 -26.23 -10.84
CA VAL A 49 35.45 -26.59 -11.54
C VAL A 49 34.72 -25.38 -12.13
N ALA A 50 34.98 -24.16 -11.63
CA ALA A 50 34.38 -22.93 -12.13
C ALA A 50 35.11 -22.32 -13.33
N SER A 51 36.37 -22.70 -13.59
CA SER A 51 37.12 -22.23 -14.77
C SER A 51 36.65 -22.86 -16.08
N ASP A 52 35.94 -23.98 -16.02
CA ASP A 52 35.30 -24.66 -17.15
C ASP A 52 33.80 -24.29 -17.26
N ASP A 53 33.04 -25.03 -18.06
CA ASP A 53 31.57 -24.96 -18.06
C ASP A 53 31.00 -25.55 -16.76
N PHE A 54 30.88 -24.70 -15.74
CA PHE A 54 30.37 -25.07 -14.42
C PHE A 54 29.02 -25.79 -14.46
N ALA A 55 28.12 -25.40 -15.37
CA ALA A 55 26.82 -26.06 -15.52
C ALA A 55 26.97 -27.46 -16.11
N HIS A 56 27.89 -27.65 -17.04
CA HIS A 56 28.24 -28.98 -17.55
C HIS A 56 28.85 -29.86 -16.47
N TRP A 57 29.81 -29.35 -15.67
CA TRP A 57 30.37 -30.11 -14.56
C TRP A 57 29.29 -30.53 -13.54
N TRP A 58 28.46 -29.58 -13.14
CA TRP A 58 27.43 -29.77 -12.13
C TRP A 58 26.39 -30.82 -12.53
N PHE A 59 25.95 -30.82 -13.79
CA PHE A 59 24.83 -31.64 -14.23
C PHE A 59 25.19 -32.82 -15.14
N VAL A 60 26.43 -32.90 -15.64
CA VAL A 60 26.81 -33.88 -16.66
C VAL A 60 28.08 -34.64 -16.30
N SER A 61 29.21 -33.95 -16.11
CA SER A 61 30.52 -34.63 -16.09
C SER A 61 31.03 -35.03 -14.70
N SER A 62 30.53 -34.44 -13.61
CA SER A 62 30.83 -34.95 -12.25
C SER A 62 30.14 -36.29 -12.00
N SER A 63 30.55 -37.04 -10.99
CA SER A 63 29.77 -38.11 -10.38
C SER A 63 29.03 -37.61 -9.13
N THR A 64 28.03 -38.36 -8.66
CA THR A 64 27.30 -37.98 -7.43
C THR A 64 28.20 -38.04 -6.20
N ALA A 65 29.13 -39.00 -6.16
CA ALA A 65 30.12 -39.08 -5.08
C ALA A 65 31.05 -37.87 -5.08
N GLU A 66 31.61 -37.48 -6.23
CA GLU A 66 32.50 -36.29 -6.33
C GLU A 66 31.77 -35.00 -5.94
N HIS A 67 30.52 -34.84 -6.40
CA HIS A 67 29.71 -33.67 -6.08
C HIS A 67 29.41 -33.56 -4.58
N VAL A 68 28.95 -34.66 -3.97
CA VAL A 68 28.67 -34.71 -2.52
C VAL A 68 29.95 -34.52 -1.72
N GLU A 69 31.05 -35.17 -2.10
CA GLU A 69 32.34 -34.99 -1.42
C GLU A 69 32.76 -33.52 -1.42
N LEU A 70 32.77 -32.86 -2.58
CA LEU A 70 33.18 -31.46 -2.68
C LEU A 70 32.30 -30.57 -1.79
N VAL A 71 30.98 -30.73 -1.86
CA VAL A 71 30.03 -29.95 -1.06
C VAL A 71 30.23 -30.17 0.44
N MET A 72 30.35 -31.42 0.90
CA MET A 72 30.45 -31.74 2.32
C MET A 72 31.82 -31.37 2.90
N ARG A 73 32.91 -31.54 2.14
CA ARG A 73 34.25 -31.08 2.56
C ARG A 73 34.31 -29.56 2.66
N SER A 74 33.68 -28.85 1.73
CA SER A 74 33.58 -27.39 1.77
C SER A 74 32.76 -26.91 2.97
N HIS A 75 31.67 -27.61 3.30
CA HIS A 75 30.89 -27.35 4.51
C HIS A 75 31.72 -27.60 5.78
N ALA A 76 32.46 -28.70 5.85
CA ALA A 76 33.35 -29.02 6.97
C ALA A 76 34.44 -27.96 7.15
N ALA A 77 35.07 -27.52 6.06
CA ALA A 77 36.05 -26.44 6.06
C ALA A 77 35.45 -25.11 6.55
N ARG A 78 34.27 -24.72 6.04
CA ARG A 78 33.52 -23.54 6.51
C ARG A 78 33.19 -23.63 8.00
N ARG A 79 32.74 -24.79 8.47
CA ARG A 79 32.42 -25.03 9.88
C ARG A 79 33.66 -24.90 10.77
N ALA A 80 34.79 -25.44 10.35
CA ALA A 80 36.05 -25.36 11.09
C ALA A 80 36.65 -23.95 11.11
N GLY A 81 36.56 -23.22 9.99
CA GLY A 81 37.12 -21.88 9.85
C GLY A 81 36.21 -20.73 10.28
N SER A 82 34.92 -21.01 10.53
CA SER A 82 33.97 -20.00 11.01
C SER A 82 34.09 -19.77 12.52
N GLY A 83 33.92 -18.51 12.94
CA GLY A 83 33.96 -18.12 14.35
C GLY A 83 32.86 -18.75 15.22
N THR A 84 32.81 -18.33 16.49
CA THR A 84 31.86 -18.85 17.49
C THR A 84 30.40 -18.52 17.18
N PHE A 85 30.13 -17.55 16.30
CA PHE A 85 28.80 -17.22 15.83
C PHE A 85 28.80 -16.99 14.32
N ALA A 86 28.26 -17.93 13.54
CA ALA A 86 28.32 -17.90 12.07
C ALA A 86 26.95 -17.72 11.43
N LEU A 87 26.89 -16.93 10.36
CA LEU A 87 25.73 -16.80 9.47
C LEU A 87 26.05 -17.38 8.10
N GLU A 88 25.30 -18.41 7.72
CA GLU A 88 25.61 -19.27 6.58
C GLU A 88 24.58 -19.09 5.46
N ASP A 89 25.06 -18.91 4.22
CA ASP A 89 24.23 -19.07 3.03
C ASP A 89 24.13 -20.57 2.72
N ARG A 90 22.97 -21.15 3.01
CA ARG A 90 22.66 -22.60 3.04
C ARG A 90 23.40 -23.38 4.13
N GLY A 91 22.65 -24.06 4.99
CA GLY A 91 23.14 -24.99 6.00
C GLY A 91 23.15 -26.44 5.49
N LEU A 92 23.54 -27.38 6.35
CA LEU A 92 23.68 -28.79 5.99
C LEU A 92 22.41 -29.40 5.33
N PRO A 93 21.18 -29.18 5.84
CA PRO A 93 19.97 -29.71 5.19
C PRO A 93 19.84 -29.26 3.74
N MET A 94 20.07 -27.98 3.46
CA MET A 94 19.98 -27.44 2.11
C MET A 94 21.11 -27.94 1.20
N LEU A 95 22.32 -28.12 1.73
CA LEU A 95 23.44 -28.67 0.95
C LEU A 95 23.17 -30.12 0.54
N ARG A 96 22.58 -30.92 1.43
CA ARG A 96 22.10 -32.27 1.11
C ARG A 96 20.97 -32.24 0.09
N ALA A 97 20.02 -31.31 0.24
CA ALA A 97 18.91 -31.15 -0.71
C ALA A 97 19.40 -30.84 -2.12
N VAL A 98 20.38 -29.94 -2.23
CA VAL A 98 21.04 -29.59 -3.50
C VAL A 98 21.70 -30.82 -4.13
N CYS A 99 22.49 -31.57 -3.36
CA CYS A 99 23.15 -32.77 -3.88
C CYS A 99 22.14 -33.84 -4.32
N ALA A 100 21.08 -34.06 -3.54
CA ALA A 100 20.04 -35.03 -3.87
C ALA A 100 19.26 -34.62 -5.12
N ALA A 101 18.90 -33.34 -5.24
CA ALA A 101 18.23 -32.81 -6.42
C ALA A 101 19.09 -32.94 -7.67
N THR A 102 20.40 -32.66 -7.55
CA THR A 102 21.35 -32.89 -8.64
C THR A 102 21.39 -34.37 -9.03
N SER A 103 21.39 -35.28 -8.06
CA SER A 103 21.44 -36.74 -8.30
C SER A 103 20.18 -37.28 -8.99
N VAL A 104 19.00 -36.76 -8.65
CA VAL A 104 17.74 -37.07 -9.34
C VAL A 104 17.83 -36.73 -10.83
N ILE A 105 18.39 -35.56 -11.14
CA ILE A 105 18.50 -35.08 -12.52
C ILE A 105 19.61 -35.79 -13.29
N LYS A 106 20.74 -36.04 -12.63
CA LYS A 106 21.94 -36.57 -13.27
C LYS A 106 21.91 -38.08 -13.43
N ASP A 107 21.49 -38.78 -12.39
CA ASP A 107 21.53 -40.24 -12.31
C ASP A 107 20.14 -40.89 -12.49
N GLY A 108 19.08 -40.08 -12.61
CA GLY A 108 17.71 -40.57 -12.81
C GLY A 108 17.12 -41.26 -11.58
N LEU A 109 17.66 -41.00 -10.39
CA LEU A 109 17.23 -41.63 -9.14
C LEU A 109 15.86 -41.11 -8.69
N ALA A 110 15.11 -41.95 -7.98
CA ALA A 110 13.94 -41.49 -7.23
C ALA A 110 14.37 -40.56 -6.07
N LEU A 111 13.46 -39.70 -5.61
CA LEU A 111 13.76 -38.65 -4.61
C LEU A 111 14.30 -39.21 -3.29
N ASP A 112 13.69 -40.28 -2.80
CA ASP A 112 14.05 -40.98 -1.57
C ASP A 112 15.38 -41.73 -1.69
N GLU A 113 15.59 -42.41 -2.82
CA GLU A 113 16.85 -43.07 -3.16
C GLU A 113 18.01 -42.07 -3.25
N ALA A 114 17.78 -40.91 -3.90
CA ALA A 114 18.76 -39.84 -4.02
C ALA A 114 19.14 -39.26 -2.65
N LEU A 115 18.15 -38.97 -1.79
CA LEU A 115 18.40 -38.50 -0.43
C LEU A 115 19.19 -39.54 0.39
N ALA A 116 18.77 -40.81 0.36
CA ALA A 116 19.46 -41.87 1.10
C ALA A 116 20.90 -42.08 0.60
N LEU A 117 21.14 -42.00 -0.70
CA LEU A 117 22.48 -42.09 -1.28
C LEU A 117 23.36 -40.93 -0.82
N VAL A 118 22.84 -39.70 -0.89
CA VAL A 118 23.57 -38.49 -0.44
C VAL A 118 23.86 -38.54 1.06
N ASP A 119 22.91 -38.97 1.89
CA ASP A 119 23.12 -39.10 3.34
C ASP A 119 24.21 -40.13 3.67
N ARG A 120 24.27 -41.26 2.95
CA ARG A 120 25.34 -42.25 3.12
C ARG A 120 26.71 -41.68 2.76
N ILE A 121 26.85 -41.04 1.60
CA ILE A 121 28.13 -40.46 1.16
C ILE A 121 28.54 -39.30 2.08
N ALA A 122 27.60 -38.46 2.49
CA ALA A 122 27.88 -37.33 3.37
C ALA A 122 28.41 -37.77 4.74
N ALA A 123 28.00 -38.94 5.24
CA ALA A 123 28.49 -39.47 6.52
C ALA A 123 30.01 -39.66 6.56
N ASP A 124 30.64 -39.98 5.43
CA ASP A 124 32.09 -40.20 5.32
C ASP A 124 32.92 -38.90 5.31
N HIS A 125 32.25 -37.75 5.05
CA HIS A 125 32.91 -36.47 4.86
C HIS A 125 32.53 -35.39 5.89
N LEU A 126 31.47 -35.64 6.67
CA LEU A 126 31.05 -34.72 7.73
C LEU A 126 31.94 -34.89 8.97
N PRO A 127 32.28 -33.78 9.66
CA PRO A 127 32.99 -33.88 10.92
C PRO A 127 32.13 -34.58 11.97
N PRO A 128 32.75 -35.26 12.95
CA PRO A 128 32.00 -35.86 14.05
C PRO A 128 31.13 -34.81 14.76
N PRO A 129 30.00 -35.22 15.38
CA PRO A 129 29.12 -34.30 16.10
C PRO A 129 29.90 -33.48 17.13
N GLY A 130 30.14 -32.21 16.80
CA GLY A 130 30.85 -31.27 17.67
C GLY A 130 29.87 -30.45 18.50
N PRO A 131 30.35 -29.71 19.52
CA PRO A 131 29.52 -28.91 20.41
C PRO A 131 28.95 -27.64 19.75
N ARG A 132 28.86 -27.57 18.41
CA ARG A 132 28.29 -26.41 17.71
C ARG A 132 26.78 -26.60 17.60
N ARG A 133 26.03 -25.63 18.13
CA ARG A 133 24.58 -25.52 17.94
C ARG A 133 24.29 -24.99 16.53
N GLU A 134 23.47 -25.68 15.76
CA GLU A 134 23.06 -25.22 14.43
C GLU A 134 21.58 -24.87 14.47
N VAL A 135 21.21 -23.76 13.84
CA VAL A 135 19.82 -23.33 13.67
C VAL A 135 19.56 -23.17 12.17
N HIS A 136 18.70 -24.03 11.63
CA HIS A 136 18.36 -24.06 10.21
C HIS A 136 17.00 -23.39 9.98
N VAL A 137 17.02 -22.24 9.31
CA VAL A 137 15.81 -21.54 8.91
C VAL A 137 15.55 -21.78 7.43
N LEU A 138 14.38 -22.31 7.10
CA LEU A 138 13.89 -22.45 5.73
C LEU A 138 12.97 -21.28 5.38
N LEU A 139 13.29 -20.59 4.28
CA LEU A 139 12.38 -19.66 3.62
C LEU A 139 11.68 -20.38 2.46
N ARG A 140 10.35 -20.36 2.43
CA ARG A 140 9.55 -20.90 1.32
C ARG A 140 8.42 -19.96 0.91
N ARG A 141 8.06 -19.92 -0.38
CA ARG A 141 6.90 -19.16 -0.88
C ARG A 141 5.62 -19.99 -0.92
N SER A 142 5.75 -21.31 -1.09
CA SER A 142 4.64 -22.25 -1.12
C SER A 142 5.00 -23.55 -0.42
N ALA A 143 4.01 -24.16 0.23
CA ALA A 143 4.08 -25.55 0.68
C ALA A 143 3.90 -26.54 -0.48
N VAL A 144 3.45 -26.07 -1.66
CA VAL A 144 3.28 -26.90 -2.86
C VAL A 144 4.57 -26.85 -3.70
N PRO A 145 5.31 -27.97 -3.87
CA PRO A 145 6.61 -27.97 -4.53
C PRO A 145 6.60 -27.38 -5.95
N ALA A 146 5.56 -27.70 -6.74
CA ALA A 146 5.41 -27.17 -8.09
C ALA A 146 5.31 -25.64 -8.13
N HIS A 147 4.61 -25.05 -7.17
CA HIS A 147 4.51 -23.59 -7.04
C HIS A 147 5.83 -22.98 -6.53
N GLU A 148 6.48 -23.62 -5.56
CA GLU A 148 7.79 -23.16 -5.05
C GLU A 148 8.85 -23.12 -6.16
N ALA A 149 8.93 -24.17 -6.97
CA ALA A 149 9.84 -24.23 -8.11
C ALA A 149 9.49 -23.19 -9.18
N ALA A 150 8.21 -23.01 -9.49
CA ALA A 150 7.77 -21.98 -10.45
C ALA A 150 8.17 -20.57 -10.01
N GLU A 151 8.07 -20.27 -8.71
CA GLU A 151 8.47 -18.99 -8.13
C GLU A 151 9.98 -18.73 -8.20
N ALA A 152 10.82 -19.75 -8.02
CA ALA A 152 12.26 -19.63 -8.20
C ALA A 152 12.61 -19.31 -9.67
N LEU A 153 11.96 -20.02 -10.59
CA LEU A 153 12.17 -19.91 -12.04
C LEU A 153 11.69 -18.57 -12.63
N ASN A 154 10.57 -18.03 -12.13
CA ASN A 154 10.03 -16.74 -12.58
C ASN A 154 10.96 -15.55 -12.31
N ARG A 155 11.96 -15.73 -11.44
CA ARG A 155 12.91 -14.68 -11.04
C ARG A 155 14.25 -14.78 -11.77
N GLU A 156 14.42 -15.74 -12.66
CA GLU A 156 15.60 -15.85 -13.52
C GLU A 156 15.65 -14.73 -14.56
N VAL A 157 16.84 -14.21 -14.83
CA VAL A 157 17.05 -13.05 -15.71
C VAL A 157 17.04 -13.45 -17.20
N GLY A 158 17.05 -14.76 -17.50
CA GLY A 158 17.14 -15.28 -18.86
C GLY A 158 16.34 -16.56 -19.11
N PRO A 159 16.33 -17.06 -20.35
CA PRO A 159 15.66 -18.31 -20.69
C PRO A 159 16.27 -19.47 -19.91
N VAL A 160 15.41 -20.21 -19.23
CA VAL A 160 15.81 -21.33 -18.38
C VAL A 160 15.65 -22.65 -19.15
N GLY A 161 16.75 -23.41 -19.26
CA GLY A 161 16.77 -24.73 -19.86
C GLY A 161 15.97 -25.77 -19.07
N GLU A 162 15.49 -26.81 -19.76
CA GLU A 162 14.63 -27.85 -19.18
C GLU A 162 15.27 -28.56 -17.98
N ARG A 163 16.58 -28.81 -18.04
CA ARG A 163 17.32 -29.45 -16.96
C ARG A 163 17.28 -28.65 -15.65
N TYR A 164 17.49 -27.33 -15.72
CA TYR A 164 17.42 -26.48 -14.52
C TYR A 164 15.98 -26.37 -13.98
N ARG A 165 14.96 -26.40 -14.86
CA ARG A 165 13.55 -26.47 -14.42
C ARG A 165 13.25 -27.77 -13.67
N ALA A 166 13.74 -28.90 -14.19
CA ALA A 166 13.59 -30.19 -13.54
C ALA A 166 14.32 -30.20 -12.18
N TYR A 167 15.54 -29.65 -12.13
CA TYR A 167 16.31 -29.49 -10.89
C TYR A 167 15.54 -28.67 -9.83
N GLN A 168 14.97 -27.51 -10.18
CA GLN A 168 14.21 -26.70 -9.21
C GLN A 168 12.97 -27.43 -8.68
N ARG A 169 12.33 -28.27 -9.51
CA ARG A 169 11.20 -29.11 -9.07
C ARG A 169 11.67 -30.20 -8.08
N ALA A 170 12.70 -30.95 -8.45
CA ALA A 170 13.27 -31.98 -7.59
C ALA A 170 13.75 -31.38 -6.25
N LEU A 171 14.39 -30.21 -6.29
CA LEU A 171 14.83 -29.48 -5.10
C LEU A 171 13.66 -29.11 -4.18
N ALA A 172 12.57 -28.57 -4.73
CA ALA A 172 11.39 -28.23 -3.96
C ALA A 172 10.70 -29.46 -3.34
N GLU A 173 10.68 -30.59 -4.05
CA GLU A 173 10.13 -31.86 -3.56
C GLU A 173 10.99 -32.45 -2.44
N ILE A 174 12.31 -32.45 -2.60
CA ILE A 174 13.24 -32.88 -1.55
C ILE A 174 13.12 -32.00 -0.31
N MET A 175 13.02 -30.68 -0.47
CA MET A 175 12.83 -29.77 0.65
C MET A 175 11.53 -30.04 1.40
N LEU A 176 10.45 -30.44 0.72
CA LEU A 176 9.20 -30.84 1.38
C LEU A 176 9.42 -32.07 2.28
N VAL A 177 10.10 -33.10 1.75
CA VAL A 177 10.45 -34.30 2.53
C VAL A 177 11.28 -33.95 3.77
N GLN A 178 12.25 -33.04 3.64
CA GLN A 178 13.07 -32.59 4.77
C GLN A 178 12.27 -31.81 5.82
N VAL A 179 11.28 -31.00 5.39
CA VAL A 179 10.36 -30.32 6.31
C VAL A 179 9.54 -31.35 7.10
N GLU A 180 9.03 -32.39 6.45
CA GLU A 180 8.27 -33.47 7.09
C GLU A 180 9.12 -34.27 8.09
N ARG A 181 10.42 -34.42 7.83
CA ARG A 181 11.39 -35.05 8.74
C ARG A 181 11.81 -34.17 9.92
N GLY A 182 11.52 -32.87 9.88
CA GLY A 182 11.93 -31.92 10.90
C GLY A 182 13.39 -31.46 10.79
N ASP A 183 13.97 -31.47 9.60
CA ASP A 183 15.38 -31.08 9.37
C ASP A 183 15.63 -29.56 9.54
N TYR A 184 14.56 -28.77 9.69
CA TYR A 184 14.60 -27.32 9.84
C TYR A 184 14.00 -26.89 11.19
N ASP A 185 14.74 -26.11 11.98
CA ASP A 185 14.27 -25.54 13.25
C ASP A 185 13.14 -24.54 13.05
N VAL A 186 13.18 -23.79 11.95
CA VAL A 186 12.21 -22.73 11.63
C VAL A 186 11.84 -22.80 10.17
N VAL A 187 10.55 -22.91 9.87
CA VAL A 187 10.01 -22.82 8.50
C VAL A 187 9.18 -21.55 8.38
N LEU A 188 9.56 -20.66 7.46
CA LEU A 188 8.87 -19.40 7.20
C LEU A 188 8.18 -19.43 5.83
N ASP A 189 6.85 -19.47 5.86
CA ASP A 189 6.00 -19.23 4.70
C ASP A 189 5.96 -17.74 4.38
N ILE A 190 6.80 -17.31 3.43
CA ILE A 190 6.97 -15.90 3.09
C ILE A 190 6.10 -15.43 1.92
N ALA A 191 5.57 -16.31 1.06
CA ALA A 191 4.77 -15.91 -0.12
C ALA A 191 5.34 -14.64 -0.81
N GLU A 192 4.50 -13.68 -1.20
CA GLU A 192 4.93 -12.37 -1.73
C GLU A 192 5.20 -11.29 -0.65
N THR A 193 5.58 -11.71 0.57
CA THR A 193 5.86 -10.80 1.68
C THR A 193 7.06 -9.90 1.40
N ALA A 194 6.96 -8.62 1.78
CA ALA A 194 8.04 -7.65 1.65
C ALA A 194 9.25 -8.01 2.54
N ILE A 195 10.47 -7.66 2.11
CA ILE A 195 11.71 -8.03 2.83
C ILE A 195 11.68 -7.53 4.28
N LEU A 196 11.11 -6.35 4.54
CA LEU A 196 10.99 -5.81 5.90
C LEU A 196 10.18 -6.73 6.83
N ASP A 197 9.10 -7.32 6.34
CA ASP A 197 8.25 -8.18 7.16
C ASP A 197 8.88 -9.57 7.32
N VAL A 198 9.57 -10.07 6.28
CA VAL A 198 10.42 -11.28 6.38
C VAL A 198 11.51 -11.08 7.45
N GLN A 199 12.20 -9.94 7.46
CA GLN A 199 13.20 -9.61 8.48
C GLN A 199 12.62 -9.57 9.90
N ARG A 200 11.42 -8.99 10.06
CA ARG A 200 10.74 -8.97 11.37
C ARG A 200 10.42 -10.38 11.86
N LEU A 201 9.86 -11.21 10.98
CA LEU A 201 9.53 -12.60 11.28
C LEU A 201 10.78 -13.40 11.61
N LEU A 202 11.82 -13.30 10.78
CA LEU A 202 13.10 -13.96 10.96
C LEU A 202 13.75 -13.61 12.31
N ARG A 203 13.86 -12.31 12.62
CA ARG A 203 14.47 -11.85 13.88
C ARG A 203 13.66 -12.31 15.10
N ALA A 204 12.33 -12.28 15.01
CA ALA A 204 11.45 -12.76 16.09
C ALA A 204 11.63 -14.27 16.33
N ARG A 205 11.64 -15.09 15.28
CA ARG A 205 11.87 -16.54 15.42
C ARG A 205 13.25 -16.85 15.98
N LEU A 206 14.30 -16.19 15.52
CA LEU A 206 15.64 -16.40 16.05
C LEU A 206 15.73 -16.04 17.55
N GLN A 207 15.02 -15.00 18.00
CA GLN A 207 14.90 -14.67 19.43
C GLN A 207 14.17 -15.75 20.23
N GLU A 208 13.10 -16.34 19.68
CA GLU A 208 12.39 -17.48 20.30
C GLU A 208 13.32 -18.69 20.48
N HIS A 209 14.28 -18.88 19.58
CA HIS A 209 15.34 -19.89 19.70
C HIS A 209 16.51 -19.46 20.61
N GLY A 210 16.37 -18.36 21.37
CA GLY A 210 17.36 -17.90 22.34
C GLY A 210 18.61 -17.26 21.73
N LEU A 211 18.55 -16.82 20.46
CA LEU A 211 19.65 -16.13 19.81
C LEU A 211 19.60 -14.62 20.07
N CYS A 212 20.78 -14.02 20.25
CA CYS A 212 20.91 -12.58 20.43
C CYS A 212 20.76 -11.86 19.08
N VAL A 213 19.54 -11.42 18.79
CA VAL A 213 19.20 -10.67 17.58
C VAL A 213 18.48 -9.39 17.97
N LEU A 214 18.90 -8.25 17.42
CA LEU A 214 18.26 -6.96 17.63
C LEU A 214 16.97 -6.89 16.81
N SER A 215 15.85 -6.58 17.46
CA SER A 215 14.58 -6.34 16.77
C SER A 215 14.64 -5.08 15.92
N LEU A 216 13.99 -5.12 14.75
CA LEU A 216 13.70 -3.88 14.02
C LEU A 216 12.68 -3.03 14.78
N PRO A 217 12.76 -1.69 14.72
CA PRO A 217 11.79 -0.84 15.40
C PRO A 217 10.37 -1.13 14.92
N ARG A 218 9.44 -1.20 15.88
CA ARG A 218 8.01 -1.42 15.61
C ARG A 218 7.35 -0.08 15.32
N ALA A 219 6.91 0.10 14.08
CA ALA A 219 6.17 1.28 13.65
C ALA A 219 4.94 0.88 12.84
N SER A 220 3.83 1.57 13.08
CA SER A 220 2.57 1.44 12.32
C SER A 220 2.58 2.35 11.09
N LEU A 221 3.65 2.27 10.29
CA LEU A 221 3.75 3.06 9.06
C LEU A 221 2.89 2.42 7.97
N GLU A 222 1.85 3.13 7.56
CA GLU A 222 0.91 2.71 6.53
C GLU A 222 1.42 3.06 5.12
N ARG A 223 2.19 4.15 5.00
CA ARG A 223 2.67 4.67 3.71
C ARG A 223 4.02 5.36 3.78
N LEU A 224 4.88 5.04 2.82
CA LEU A 224 6.14 5.71 2.54
C LEU A 224 6.10 6.26 1.10
N TRP A 225 6.23 7.57 0.95
CA TRP A 225 6.34 8.25 -0.35
C TRP A 225 7.79 8.57 -0.64
N MET A 226 8.38 7.94 -1.65
CA MET A 226 9.74 8.23 -2.09
C MET A 226 9.71 9.23 -3.24
N LEU A 227 10.14 10.47 -2.99
CA LEU A 227 10.10 11.53 -4.00
C LEU A 227 11.41 11.58 -4.78
N ALA A 228 11.33 11.33 -6.09
CA ALA A 228 12.42 11.28 -7.03
C ALA A 228 12.26 12.34 -8.14
N GLY A 229 13.34 12.58 -8.91
CA GLY A 229 13.34 13.54 -10.01
C GLY A 229 14.64 14.34 -10.13
N MET A 230 14.84 14.97 -11.29
CA MET A 230 16.04 15.77 -11.62
C MET A 230 16.13 17.07 -10.78
N SER A 231 17.22 17.83 -10.89
CA SER A 231 17.39 19.09 -10.14
C SER A 231 16.27 20.08 -10.48
N GLU A 232 15.77 20.80 -9.47
CA GLU A 232 14.68 21.78 -9.62
C GLU A 232 13.36 21.26 -10.22
N SER A 233 13.13 19.94 -10.19
CA SER A 233 11.88 19.34 -10.67
C SER A 233 10.66 19.60 -9.76
N GLY A 234 10.86 20.15 -8.55
CA GLY A 234 9.78 20.44 -7.60
C GLY A 234 9.43 19.31 -6.62
N LYS A 235 10.34 18.35 -6.39
CA LYS A 235 10.22 17.34 -5.30
C LYS A 235 9.88 17.99 -3.95
N SER A 236 10.65 19.01 -3.58
CA SER A 236 10.45 19.77 -2.33
C SER A 236 9.04 20.38 -2.26
N THR A 237 8.52 20.88 -3.38
CA THR A 237 7.15 21.41 -3.47
C THR A 237 6.12 20.31 -3.28
N VAL A 238 6.28 19.16 -3.93
CA VAL A 238 5.40 17.99 -3.72
C VAL A 238 5.45 17.52 -2.27
N GLY A 239 6.63 17.40 -1.67
CA GLY A 239 6.79 17.05 -0.26
C GLY A 239 6.08 18.03 0.68
N GLU A 240 6.13 19.33 0.35
CA GLU A 240 5.45 20.37 1.13
C GLU A 240 3.92 20.31 0.97
N LEU A 241 3.41 20.05 -0.23
CA LEU A 241 1.98 19.84 -0.47
C LEU A 241 1.47 18.59 0.27
N LEU A 242 2.22 17.49 0.24
CA LEU A 242 1.92 16.30 1.03
C LEU A 242 1.85 16.60 2.54
N ARG A 243 2.75 17.45 3.05
CA ARG A 243 2.78 17.85 4.47
C ARG A 243 1.60 18.74 4.85
N SER A 244 1.47 19.86 4.16
CA SER A 244 0.52 20.93 4.49
C SER A 244 -0.93 20.58 4.16
N GLU A 245 -1.20 19.87 3.05
CA GLU A 245 -2.56 19.59 2.59
C GLU A 245 -3.02 18.15 2.93
N HIS A 246 -2.08 17.23 3.21
CA HIS A 246 -2.40 15.82 3.42
C HIS A 246 -1.86 15.22 4.72
N GLY A 247 -1.21 16.01 5.58
CA GLY A 247 -0.73 15.57 6.90
C GLY A 247 0.41 14.54 6.84
N VAL A 248 1.12 14.45 5.71
CA VAL A 248 2.25 13.52 5.55
C VAL A 248 3.50 14.11 6.20
N THR A 249 4.18 13.34 7.03
CA THR A 249 5.44 13.80 7.63
C THR A 249 6.56 13.80 6.59
N ARG A 250 7.21 14.95 6.38
CA ARG A 250 8.24 15.13 5.35
C ARG A 250 9.65 15.02 5.95
N LEU A 251 10.49 14.18 5.37
CA LEU A 251 11.87 13.92 5.81
C LEU A 251 12.87 14.00 4.65
N LYS A 252 14.15 14.22 4.99
CA LYS A 252 15.26 14.25 4.03
C LYS A 252 16.11 12.99 4.12
N ILE A 253 16.40 12.34 2.98
CA ILE A 253 17.27 11.15 2.89
C ILE A 253 18.65 11.45 3.51
N GLY A 254 19.25 12.60 3.17
CA GLY A 254 20.58 12.97 3.66
C GLY A 254 20.65 12.99 5.18
N TYR A 255 19.72 13.70 5.82
CA TYR A 255 19.61 13.77 7.27
C TYR A 255 19.41 12.38 7.93
N LEU A 256 18.56 11.53 7.35
CA LEU A 256 18.33 10.18 7.88
C LEU A 256 19.57 9.29 7.74
N LEU A 257 20.31 9.40 6.62
CA LEU A 257 21.56 8.66 6.44
C LEU A 257 22.68 9.18 7.36
N GLU A 258 22.75 10.48 7.61
CA GLU A 258 23.69 11.07 8.57
C GLU A 258 23.43 10.55 9.99
N ILE A 259 22.16 10.50 10.43
CA ILE A 259 21.81 9.91 11.73
C ILE A 259 22.19 8.43 11.76
N ALA A 260 21.88 7.68 10.71
CA ALA A 260 22.26 6.26 10.63
C ALA A 260 23.78 6.10 10.72
N ALA A 261 24.55 6.98 10.07
CA ALA A 261 26.00 6.94 10.02
C ALA A 261 26.60 7.22 11.40
N LEU A 262 26.09 8.23 12.10
CA LEU A 262 26.46 8.54 13.48
C LEU A 262 26.24 7.33 14.42
N ARG A 263 25.10 6.64 14.30
CA ARG A 263 24.83 5.42 15.09
C ARG A 263 25.76 4.26 14.76
N ALA A 264 26.25 4.20 13.52
CA ALA A 264 27.15 3.16 13.05
C ALA A 264 28.64 3.53 13.21
N GLY A 265 28.96 4.73 13.69
CA GLY A 265 30.34 5.22 13.76
C GLY A 265 30.98 5.47 12.39
N VAL A 266 30.19 5.78 11.37
CA VAL A 266 30.63 6.01 9.98
C VAL A 266 30.62 7.52 9.68
N SER A 267 31.70 8.03 9.09
CA SER A 267 31.86 9.44 8.75
C SER A 267 31.17 9.84 7.44
N ASP A 268 31.34 9.06 6.37
CA ASP A 268 30.69 9.29 5.07
C ASP A 268 29.87 8.05 4.63
N PRO A 269 28.54 8.05 4.83
CA PRO A 269 27.70 6.92 4.46
C PRO A 269 27.61 6.69 2.94
N TYR A 270 27.94 7.67 2.10
CA TYR A 270 27.85 7.53 0.65
C TYR A 270 29.08 6.86 0.04
N GLN A 271 30.21 6.87 0.75
CA GLN A 271 31.44 6.15 0.38
C GLN A 271 31.52 4.80 1.07
N ALA A 272 31.16 4.73 2.36
CA ALA A 272 31.32 3.52 3.16
C ALA A 272 30.27 2.44 2.86
N TRP A 273 29.07 2.82 2.42
CA TRP A 273 27.97 1.88 2.23
C TRP A 273 27.60 1.72 0.76
N SER A 274 27.32 0.47 0.38
CA SER A 274 26.63 0.18 -0.88
C SER A 274 25.23 0.83 -0.91
N GLU A 275 24.67 1.01 -2.11
CA GLU A 275 23.31 1.55 -2.25
C GLU A 275 22.23 0.67 -1.59
N VAL A 276 22.46 -0.64 -1.51
CA VAL A 276 21.58 -1.58 -0.82
C VAL A 276 21.65 -1.34 0.68
N GLU A 277 22.85 -1.23 1.24
CA GLU A 277 23.01 -0.93 2.67
C GLU A 277 22.43 0.45 3.03
N GLN A 278 22.65 1.48 2.20
CA GLN A 278 22.03 2.80 2.41
C GLN A 278 20.50 2.70 2.50
N ALA A 279 19.86 1.89 1.66
CA ALA A 279 18.41 1.67 1.69
C ALA A 279 17.94 0.94 2.96
N GLU A 280 18.70 -0.04 3.43
CA GLU A 280 18.40 -0.79 4.66
C GLU A 280 18.58 0.11 5.90
N ARG A 281 19.67 0.88 5.97
CA ARG A 281 19.93 1.88 7.03
C ARG A 281 18.84 2.95 7.07
N LEU A 282 18.47 3.47 5.90
CA LEU A 282 17.39 4.44 5.77
C LEU A 282 16.06 3.85 6.26
N THR A 283 15.77 2.58 5.95
CA THR A 283 14.58 1.89 6.42
C THR A 283 14.53 1.83 7.95
N GLU A 284 15.64 1.47 8.59
CA GLU A 284 15.70 1.44 10.06
C GLU A 284 15.47 2.82 10.68
N GLU A 285 16.06 3.89 10.14
CA GLU A 285 15.84 5.24 10.66
C GLU A 285 14.41 5.76 10.41
N ILE A 286 13.81 5.43 9.27
CA ILE A 286 12.37 5.70 9.03
C ILE A 286 11.52 5.00 10.08
N LEU A 287 11.83 3.74 10.41
CA LEU A 287 11.10 2.99 11.43
C LEU A 287 11.30 3.59 12.83
N ARG A 288 12.53 3.99 13.20
CA ARG A 288 12.81 4.67 14.48
C ARG A 288 12.04 5.98 14.59
N PHE A 289 12.08 6.80 13.54
CA PHE A 289 11.34 8.06 13.48
C PHE A 289 9.83 7.85 13.58
N ALA A 290 9.28 6.89 12.82
CA ALA A 290 7.84 6.60 12.83
C ALA A 290 7.38 6.07 14.19
N ALA A 291 8.20 5.26 14.86
CA ALA A 291 7.89 4.76 16.21
C ALA A 291 7.85 5.87 17.25
N SER A 292 8.77 6.85 17.20
CA SER A 292 8.82 7.95 18.18
C SER A 292 7.77 9.03 17.93
N SER A 293 7.56 9.40 16.66
CA SER A 293 6.60 10.45 16.27
C SER A 293 5.16 9.96 16.12
N LYS A 294 4.95 8.64 16.11
CA LYS A 294 3.67 7.99 15.73
C LYS A 294 3.22 8.35 14.31
N ALA A 295 4.13 8.79 13.44
CA ALA A 295 3.83 9.09 12.05
C ALA A 295 3.38 7.83 11.31
N ARG A 296 2.20 7.90 10.69
CA ARG A 296 1.62 6.80 9.89
C ARG A 296 1.92 6.91 8.40
N THR A 297 2.20 8.12 7.94
CA THR A 297 2.51 8.40 6.54
C THR A 297 3.70 9.34 6.46
N ILE A 298 4.75 8.92 5.74
CA ILE A 298 6.00 9.67 5.62
C ILE A 298 6.30 9.90 4.13
N SER A 299 6.83 11.07 3.78
CA SER A 299 7.49 11.33 2.51
C SER A 299 8.98 11.55 2.73
N VAL A 300 9.82 10.99 1.86
CA VAL A 300 11.27 11.08 1.95
C VAL A 300 11.85 11.55 0.62
N GLU A 301 12.73 12.55 0.68
CA GLU A 301 13.34 13.16 -0.50
C GLU A 301 14.83 13.52 -0.28
N SER A 302 15.67 13.63 -1.30
CA SER A 302 15.41 13.35 -2.72
C SER A 302 16.03 12.01 -3.11
N ALA A 303 15.20 11.08 -3.58
CA ALA A 303 15.67 9.82 -4.15
C ALA A 303 16.32 10.08 -5.52
N HIS A 304 17.63 9.87 -5.61
CA HIS A 304 18.41 10.13 -6.82
C HIS A 304 19.45 9.03 -7.12
N ARG A 305 19.32 7.88 -6.45
CA ARG A 305 20.12 6.67 -6.63
C ARG A 305 19.21 5.51 -6.98
N PHE A 306 19.42 4.92 -8.16
CA PHE A 306 18.48 3.92 -8.70
C PHE A 306 18.46 2.64 -7.86
N LYS A 307 19.61 2.05 -7.55
CA LYS A 307 19.66 0.74 -6.86
C LYS A 307 19.13 0.86 -5.43
N ALA A 308 19.44 1.96 -4.74
CA ALA A 308 18.89 2.26 -3.41
C ALA A 308 17.36 2.38 -3.46
N THR A 309 16.81 3.12 -4.42
CA THR A 309 15.35 3.32 -4.54
C THR A 309 14.62 2.03 -4.90
N ALA A 310 15.16 1.25 -5.84
CA ALA A 310 14.63 -0.06 -6.22
C ALA A 310 14.67 -1.04 -5.04
N HIS A 311 15.75 -1.01 -4.24
CA HIS A 311 15.85 -1.84 -3.05
C HIS A 311 14.84 -1.42 -1.97
N LEU A 312 14.68 -0.11 -1.69
CA LEU A 312 13.65 0.39 -0.77
C LEU A 312 12.25 -0.07 -1.17
N LYS A 313 11.91 -0.03 -2.46
CA LYS A 313 10.62 -0.52 -2.96
C LYS A 313 10.40 -2.00 -2.64
N ARG A 314 11.42 -2.84 -2.82
CA ARG A 314 11.37 -4.27 -2.42
C ARG A 314 11.30 -4.46 -0.90
N VAL A 315 12.00 -3.63 -0.14
CA VAL A 315 12.02 -3.70 1.34
C VAL A 315 10.65 -3.42 1.93
N TRP A 316 10.00 -2.35 1.47
CA TRP A 316 8.73 -1.91 2.01
C TRP A 316 7.50 -2.55 1.33
N GLY A 317 7.68 -3.12 0.14
CA GLY A 317 6.61 -3.66 -0.70
C GLY A 317 5.60 -2.59 -1.06
N ASP A 318 4.31 -2.94 -1.05
CA ASP A 318 3.20 -2.05 -1.37
C ASP A 318 3.08 -0.81 -0.47
N ARG A 319 3.77 -0.79 0.68
CA ARG A 319 3.81 0.39 1.56
C ARG A 319 4.63 1.53 0.97
N CYS A 320 5.59 1.25 0.08
CA CYS A 320 6.40 2.26 -0.58
C CYS A 320 5.82 2.61 -1.94
N ARG A 321 5.58 3.91 -2.17
CA ARG A 321 5.20 4.47 -3.47
C ARG A 321 6.27 5.43 -3.93
N VAL A 322 6.88 5.13 -5.07
CA VAL A 322 7.89 5.97 -5.72
C VAL A 322 7.18 6.97 -6.63
N VAL A 323 7.42 8.25 -6.38
CA VAL A 323 6.86 9.36 -7.15
C VAL A 323 7.98 10.08 -7.86
N PHE A 324 8.03 9.97 -9.18
CA PHE A 324 8.97 10.72 -9.99
C PHE A 324 8.35 12.06 -10.40
N VAL A 325 8.93 13.17 -9.96
CA VAL A 325 8.48 14.50 -10.35
C VAL A 325 9.27 14.95 -11.58
N ALA A 326 8.59 15.04 -12.71
CA ALA A 326 9.12 15.48 -13.99
C ALA A 326 8.86 16.98 -14.19
N ALA A 327 9.80 17.65 -14.82
CA ALA A 327 9.62 19.01 -15.31
C ALA A 327 10.62 19.28 -16.44
N ASP A 328 10.20 20.05 -17.43
CA ASP A 328 11.02 20.45 -18.57
C ASP A 328 12.24 21.25 -18.12
N LEU A 329 13.36 21.08 -18.83
CA LEU A 329 14.61 21.77 -18.49
C LEU A 329 14.42 23.30 -18.43
N ALA A 330 13.68 23.88 -19.37
CA ALA A 330 13.42 25.32 -19.40
C ALA A 330 12.74 25.81 -18.11
N VAL A 331 11.73 25.06 -17.64
CA VAL A 331 11.01 25.36 -16.39
C VAL A 331 11.90 25.15 -15.16
N ARG A 332 12.74 24.11 -15.17
CA ARG A 332 13.68 23.84 -14.06
C ARG A 332 14.74 24.92 -13.93
N VAL A 333 15.25 25.40 -15.06
CA VAL A 333 16.21 26.52 -15.13
C VAL A 333 15.57 27.82 -14.66
N SER A 334 14.34 28.13 -15.10
CA SER A 334 13.66 29.35 -14.68
C SER A 334 13.33 29.40 -13.18
N ARG A 335 13.24 28.23 -12.52
CA ARG A 335 13.03 28.10 -11.07
C ARG A 335 14.33 28.10 -10.27
N ALA A 336 15.47 27.84 -10.91
CA ALA A 336 16.76 27.80 -10.24
C ALA A 336 17.23 29.23 -9.94
N ALA A 337 17.82 29.44 -8.77
CA ALA A 337 18.62 30.63 -8.50
C ALA A 337 19.99 30.57 -9.22
N GLU A 338 20.36 29.39 -9.74
CA GLU A 338 21.63 29.08 -10.39
C GLU A 338 21.54 29.26 -11.91
N THR A 339 22.69 29.39 -12.57
CA THR A 339 22.77 29.44 -14.03
C THR A 339 22.37 28.10 -14.68
N THR A 340 21.94 28.14 -15.95
CA THR A 340 21.65 26.95 -16.76
C THR A 340 22.79 25.93 -16.77
N ALA A 341 24.04 26.40 -16.80
CA ALA A 341 25.22 25.54 -16.81
C ALA A 341 25.34 24.74 -15.50
N GLN A 342 25.17 25.39 -14.35
CA GLN A 342 25.22 24.76 -13.03
C GLN A 342 24.11 23.72 -12.85
N VAL A 343 22.89 24.02 -13.32
CA VAL A 343 21.77 23.06 -13.30
C VAL A 343 22.11 21.81 -14.13
N ARG A 344 22.69 21.98 -15.32
CA ARG A 344 23.11 20.88 -16.19
C ARG A 344 24.25 20.04 -15.58
N GLU A 345 25.19 20.69 -14.89
CA GLU A 345 26.27 19.99 -14.19
C GLU A 345 25.73 19.10 -13.06
N ARG A 346 24.87 19.64 -12.21
CA ARG A 346 24.17 18.87 -11.15
C ARG A 346 23.37 17.71 -11.74
N ASP A 347 22.68 17.95 -12.86
CA ASP A 347 21.93 16.92 -13.55
C ASP A 347 22.84 15.82 -14.12
N THR A 348 24.02 16.15 -14.62
CA THR A 348 25.02 15.16 -15.08
C THR A 348 25.43 14.23 -13.95
N ILE A 349 25.69 14.77 -12.76
CA ILE A 349 26.01 13.97 -11.57
C ILE A 349 24.84 13.06 -11.20
N LYS A 350 23.61 13.59 -11.16
CA LYS A 350 22.40 12.80 -10.87
C LYS A 350 22.12 11.74 -11.93
N PHE A 351 22.41 12.05 -13.20
CA PHE A 351 22.26 11.11 -14.30
C PHE A 351 23.19 9.91 -14.12
N LYS A 352 24.47 10.15 -13.79
CA LYS A 352 25.44 9.09 -13.46
C LYS A 352 25.00 8.23 -12.28
N ARG A 353 24.31 8.81 -11.29
CA ARG A 353 23.72 8.09 -10.15
C ARG A 353 22.42 7.34 -10.49
N GLY A 354 21.93 7.46 -11.72
CA GLY A 354 20.72 6.78 -12.19
C GLY A 354 19.42 7.46 -11.78
N ALA A 355 19.43 8.76 -11.42
CA ALA A 355 18.21 9.45 -11.01
C ALA A 355 17.10 9.39 -12.07
N HIS A 356 17.44 9.50 -13.35
CA HIS A 356 16.50 9.41 -14.48
C HIS A 356 15.82 8.03 -14.55
N ARG A 357 16.56 6.96 -14.30
CA ARG A 357 16.06 5.56 -14.30
C ARG A 357 15.07 5.28 -13.18
N VAL A 358 14.98 6.16 -12.17
CA VAL A 358 13.95 6.02 -11.13
C VAL A 358 12.54 6.20 -11.73
N ALA A 359 12.39 6.90 -12.86
CA ALA A 359 11.13 6.95 -13.59
C ALA A 359 10.65 5.57 -14.03
N ASP A 360 11.56 4.66 -14.42
CA ASP A 360 11.25 3.30 -14.90
C ASP A 360 10.62 2.41 -13.83
N ILE A 361 10.85 2.72 -12.55
CA ILE A 361 10.32 1.98 -11.39
C ILE A 361 9.29 2.76 -10.59
N ALA A 362 8.96 3.98 -11.03
CA ALA A 362 8.04 4.86 -10.34
C ALA A 362 6.61 4.29 -10.39
N ASP A 363 5.91 4.36 -9.26
CA ASP A 363 4.47 4.07 -9.22
C ASP A 363 3.67 5.21 -9.87
N HIS A 364 4.19 6.44 -9.78
CA HIS A 364 3.57 7.63 -10.32
C HIS A 364 4.60 8.58 -10.91
N ILE A 365 4.28 9.14 -12.08
CA ILE A 365 5.00 10.27 -12.67
C ILE A 365 4.10 11.50 -12.55
N LEU A 366 4.59 12.53 -11.87
CA LEU A 366 3.92 13.82 -11.74
C LEU A 366 4.60 14.85 -12.63
N GLU A 367 3.87 15.32 -13.63
CA GLU A 367 4.31 16.43 -14.49
C GLU A 367 4.18 17.77 -13.73
N ASN A 368 5.26 18.53 -13.68
CA ASN A 368 5.37 19.78 -12.93
C ASN A 368 5.93 20.93 -13.80
N SER A 369 5.75 20.86 -15.12
CA SER A 369 6.02 21.98 -16.03
C SER A 369 4.88 23.01 -16.05
N GLY A 370 3.68 22.62 -15.60
CA GLY A 370 2.49 23.47 -15.56
C GLY A 370 2.38 24.36 -14.31
N PRO A 371 1.20 24.99 -14.12
CA PRO A 371 0.93 25.84 -12.95
C PRO A 371 0.78 25.03 -11.65
N LEU A 372 0.95 25.71 -10.51
CA LEU A 372 0.84 25.09 -9.17
C LEU A 372 -0.52 24.40 -8.95
N SER A 373 -1.61 24.92 -9.52
CA SER A 373 -2.93 24.28 -9.43
C SER A 373 -2.94 22.88 -10.04
N ALA A 374 -2.30 22.68 -11.19
CA ALA A 374 -2.18 21.37 -11.82
C ALA A 374 -1.37 20.41 -10.93
N LEU A 375 -0.28 20.88 -10.33
CA LEU A 375 0.50 20.09 -9.37
C LEU A 375 -0.33 19.70 -8.15
N LYS A 376 -1.07 20.64 -7.54
CA LYS A 376 -1.97 20.37 -6.40
C LYS A 376 -3.01 19.31 -6.74
N PHE A 377 -3.63 19.39 -7.92
CA PHE A 377 -4.56 18.36 -8.39
C PHE A 377 -3.86 17.01 -8.59
N GLY A 378 -2.65 16.99 -9.14
CA GLY A 378 -1.83 15.79 -9.29
C GLY A 378 -1.50 15.11 -7.95
N VAL A 379 -1.05 15.89 -6.96
CA VAL A 379 -0.73 15.41 -5.61
C VAL A 379 -1.99 14.89 -4.90
N LYS A 380 -3.12 15.63 -4.98
CA LYS A 380 -4.39 15.16 -4.42
C LYS A 380 -4.82 13.83 -5.04
N ARG A 381 -4.72 13.68 -6.36
CA ARG A 381 -5.06 12.43 -7.06
C ARG A 381 -4.15 11.29 -6.61
N LEU A 382 -2.85 11.55 -6.45
CA LEU A 382 -1.88 10.57 -5.97
C LEU A 382 -2.23 10.05 -4.57
N VAL A 383 -2.51 10.95 -3.62
CA VAL A 383 -2.91 10.56 -2.25
C VAL A 383 -4.25 9.81 -2.27
N THR A 384 -5.20 10.25 -3.11
CA THR A 384 -6.55 9.71 -3.15
C THR A 384 -6.63 8.32 -3.82
N ALA A 385 -5.90 8.12 -4.92
CA ALA A 385 -5.88 6.85 -5.64
C ALA A 385 -5.30 5.71 -4.79
N THR A 386 -4.44 6.05 -3.83
CA THR A 386 -3.72 5.08 -3.02
C THR A 386 -4.62 4.56 -1.89
N GLY A 387 -5.18 3.37 -2.08
CA GLY A 387 -6.05 2.71 -1.09
C GLY A 387 -7.55 2.76 -1.42
N LEU A 388 -7.92 3.30 -2.58
CA LEU A 388 -9.30 3.20 -3.07
C LEU A 388 -9.60 1.75 -3.50
N ARG A 389 -10.54 1.12 -2.79
CA ARG A 389 -11.13 -0.15 -3.25
C ARG A 389 -11.98 0.13 -4.49
N HIS A 390 -11.92 -0.75 -5.46
CA HIS A 390 -12.78 -0.72 -6.64
C HIS A 390 -13.71 -1.92 -6.63
N THR A 391 -14.96 -1.73 -7.05
CA THR A 391 -15.98 -2.78 -7.03
C THR A 391 -16.75 -2.88 -8.34
N VAL A 392 -17.36 -4.04 -8.55
CA VAL A 392 -18.25 -4.34 -9.68
C VAL A 392 -19.59 -4.82 -9.10
N PRO A 393 -20.42 -3.91 -8.57
CA PRO A 393 -21.71 -4.28 -8.03
C PRO A 393 -22.69 -4.69 -9.14
N PRO A 394 -23.68 -5.53 -8.83
CA PRO A 394 -24.76 -5.82 -9.75
C PRO A 394 -25.61 -4.57 -10.02
N THR A 395 -26.21 -4.50 -11.20
CA THR A 395 -27.22 -3.48 -11.53
C THR A 395 -28.58 -3.91 -11.01
N GLY A 396 -29.39 -2.95 -10.52
CA GLY A 396 -30.72 -3.23 -9.99
C GLY A 396 -31.62 -2.00 -10.02
N TRP A 397 -32.92 -2.24 -10.16
CA TRP A 397 -33.94 -1.21 -10.27
C TRP A 397 -34.73 -1.08 -8.94
N PRO A 398 -34.84 0.12 -8.37
CA PRO A 398 -35.78 0.37 -7.27
C PRO A 398 -37.22 0.04 -7.70
N ALA A 399 -37.97 -0.69 -6.85
CA ALA A 399 -39.32 -1.17 -7.17
C ALA A 399 -40.32 -0.03 -7.45
N LYS A 400 -40.20 1.09 -6.70
CA LYS A 400 -41.00 2.30 -6.93
C LYS A 400 -40.26 3.15 -7.97
N GLN A 401 -40.89 3.43 -9.12
CA GLN A 401 -40.36 4.19 -10.29
C GLN A 401 -39.45 3.42 -11.27
N GLY A 402 -39.35 2.09 -11.16
CA GLY A 402 -38.44 1.29 -12.01
C GLY A 402 -38.54 1.60 -13.51
N ARG A 403 -39.75 1.78 -14.04
CA ARG A 403 -39.96 2.10 -15.47
C ARG A 403 -39.38 3.46 -15.88
N TRP A 404 -39.69 4.54 -15.16
CA TRP A 404 -39.15 5.86 -15.50
C TRP A 404 -37.63 5.89 -15.32
N LEU A 405 -37.10 5.24 -14.29
CA LEU A 405 -35.64 5.13 -14.08
C LEU A 405 -34.96 4.38 -15.22
N GLN A 406 -35.61 3.36 -15.79
CA GLN A 406 -35.12 2.64 -16.96
C GLN A 406 -35.07 3.56 -18.19
N GLU A 407 -36.18 4.22 -18.51
CA GLU A 407 -36.27 5.16 -19.63
C GLU A 407 -35.24 6.30 -19.49
N ALA A 408 -35.10 6.87 -18.29
CA ALA A 408 -34.10 7.89 -18.00
C ALA A 408 -32.65 7.37 -18.13
N THR A 409 -32.40 6.13 -17.74
CA THR A 409 -31.06 5.52 -17.86
C THR A 409 -30.69 5.29 -19.33
N GLU A 410 -31.63 4.81 -20.14
CA GLU A 410 -31.46 4.65 -21.58
C GLU A 410 -31.19 6.01 -22.25
N TYR A 411 -31.93 7.05 -21.86
CA TYR A 411 -31.75 8.41 -22.37
C TYR A 411 -30.37 9.02 -22.04
N LEU A 412 -29.84 8.75 -20.83
CA LEU A 412 -28.56 9.28 -20.36
C LEU A 412 -27.35 8.45 -20.83
N ARG A 413 -27.58 7.29 -21.44
CA ARG A 413 -26.53 6.36 -21.84
C ARG A 413 -26.04 6.66 -23.26
N ASP A 414 -24.72 6.76 -23.38
CA ASP A 414 -23.99 6.70 -24.64
C ASP A 414 -22.66 5.96 -24.43
N GLU A 415 -21.81 5.94 -25.46
CA GLU A 415 -20.49 5.28 -25.41
C GLU A 415 -19.53 5.88 -24.37
N GLN A 416 -19.71 7.17 -24.04
CA GLN A 416 -18.90 7.86 -23.03
C GLN A 416 -19.42 7.63 -21.62
N THR A 417 -20.67 7.19 -21.45
CA THR A 417 -21.27 6.92 -20.15
C THR A 417 -20.67 5.67 -19.50
N ALA A 418 -20.09 5.87 -18.32
CA ALA A 418 -19.44 4.84 -17.51
C ALA A 418 -20.36 4.32 -16.40
N LEU A 419 -21.20 5.19 -15.84
CA LEU A 419 -22.08 4.86 -14.71
C LEU A 419 -23.32 5.74 -14.69
N VAL A 420 -24.48 5.15 -14.37
CA VAL A 420 -25.68 5.88 -13.94
C VAL A 420 -26.14 5.30 -12.60
N LEU A 421 -26.26 6.15 -11.57
CA LEU A 421 -26.73 5.78 -10.24
C LEU A 421 -27.99 6.56 -9.86
N ALA A 422 -28.98 5.88 -9.29
CA ALA A 422 -29.99 6.49 -8.44
C ALA A 422 -29.39 6.76 -7.05
N THR A 423 -29.37 8.02 -6.64
CA THR A 423 -28.73 8.47 -5.40
C THR A 423 -29.77 8.87 -4.35
N GLY A 424 -29.30 9.14 -3.12
CA GLY A 424 -30.17 9.60 -2.04
C GLY A 424 -31.32 8.63 -1.72
N SER A 425 -32.52 9.19 -1.60
CA SER A 425 -33.74 8.40 -1.36
C SER A 425 -34.25 7.68 -2.60
N THR A 426 -33.90 8.12 -3.81
CA THR A 426 -34.30 7.47 -5.08
C THR A 426 -33.71 6.06 -5.19
N GLY A 427 -32.45 5.89 -4.76
CA GLY A 427 -31.78 4.59 -4.71
C GLY A 427 -32.08 3.78 -3.44
N SER A 428 -33.08 4.16 -2.63
CA SER A 428 -33.39 3.50 -1.36
C SER A 428 -34.89 3.21 -1.22
N PRO A 429 -35.28 2.27 -0.34
CA PRO A 429 -36.69 2.01 -0.05
C PRO A 429 -37.39 3.17 0.69
N GLN A 430 -36.65 4.21 1.09
CA GLN A 430 -37.14 5.34 1.89
C GLN A 430 -37.71 6.48 1.03
N TRP A 431 -37.85 6.29 -0.29
CA TRP A 431 -38.48 7.29 -1.15
C TRP A 431 -39.94 7.53 -0.72
N ARG A 432 -40.31 8.80 -0.51
CA ARG A 432 -41.66 9.22 -0.14
C ARG A 432 -42.27 10.10 -1.22
N GLU A 433 -43.49 9.77 -1.62
CA GLU A 433 -44.24 10.55 -2.62
C GLU A 433 -44.45 11.99 -2.13
N ARG A 434 -44.35 12.97 -3.03
CA ARG A 434 -44.46 14.42 -2.76
C ARG A 434 -43.37 15.01 -1.85
N TRP A 435 -42.51 14.20 -1.23
CA TRP A 435 -41.42 14.67 -0.37
C TRP A 435 -40.02 14.41 -0.93
N SER A 436 -39.81 13.28 -1.59
CA SER A 436 -38.51 12.90 -2.15
C SER A 436 -38.31 13.44 -3.57
N ASP A 437 -37.12 13.96 -3.83
CA ASP A 437 -36.66 14.26 -5.19
C ASP A 437 -36.19 12.98 -5.89
N ILE A 438 -36.05 13.04 -7.21
CA ILE A 438 -35.33 12.02 -8.00
C ILE A 438 -33.92 12.54 -8.24
N ASP A 439 -32.92 11.92 -7.63
CA ASP A 439 -31.52 12.33 -7.77
C ASP A 439 -30.72 11.27 -8.54
N LEU A 440 -30.33 11.59 -9.77
CA LEU A 440 -29.46 10.76 -10.60
C LEU A 440 -28.02 11.28 -10.57
N LEU A 441 -27.08 10.34 -10.62
CA LEU A 441 -25.66 10.61 -10.84
C LEU A 441 -25.22 9.95 -12.13
N VAL A 442 -24.64 10.72 -13.04
CA VAL A 442 -24.08 10.24 -14.30
C VAL A 442 -22.57 10.44 -14.30
N VAL A 443 -21.81 9.40 -14.61
CA VAL A 443 -20.36 9.45 -14.77
C VAL A 443 -20.01 9.19 -16.22
N ARG A 444 -19.26 10.11 -16.85
CA ARG A 444 -18.83 10.01 -18.25
C ARG A 444 -17.32 10.18 -18.40
N ASN A 445 -16.75 9.77 -19.53
CA ASN A 445 -15.35 10.09 -19.84
C ASN A 445 -15.14 11.61 -19.94
N THR A 446 -16.05 12.30 -20.65
CA THR A 446 -16.05 13.75 -20.85
C THR A 446 -17.47 14.32 -20.64
N LEU A 447 -17.56 15.61 -20.34
CA LEU A 447 -18.82 16.33 -20.13
C LEU A 447 -18.89 17.59 -21.00
N PRO A 448 -19.03 17.46 -22.33
CA PRO A 448 -19.21 18.62 -23.20
C PRO A 448 -20.53 19.35 -22.88
N LEU A 449 -20.52 20.67 -23.05
CA LEU A 449 -21.65 21.53 -22.72
C LEU A 449 -22.93 21.16 -23.49
N ASP A 450 -22.79 20.80 -24.77
CA ASP A 450 -23.94 20.44 -25.60
C ASP A 450 -24.62 19.16 -25.12
N TRP A 451 -23.84 18.19 -24.62
CA TRP A 451 -24.42 17.01 -23.98
C TRP A 451 -25.12 17.36 -22.67
N LEU A 452 -24.53 18.23 -21.84
CA LEU A 452 -25.19 18.67 -20.60
C LEU A 452 -26.53 19.34 -20.91
N ARG A 453 -26.59 20.20 -21.93
CA ARG A 453 -27.84 20.83 -22.37
C ARG A 453 -28.82 19.82 -22.95
N GLY A 454 -28.36 18.95 -23.83
CA GLY A 454 -29.19 18.04 -24.61
C GLY A 454 -29.62 16.77 -23.89
N ALA A 455 -28.90 16.31 -22.86
CA ALA A 455 -29.23 15.11 -22.10
C ALA A 455 -29.67 15.43 -20.67
N VAL A 456 -28.97 16.32 -19.96
CA VAL A 456 -29.35 16.68 -18.59
C VAL A 456 -30.43 17.75 -18.57
N GLY A 457 -30.31 18.77 -19.42
CA GLY A 457 -31.24 19.91 -19.46
C GLY A 457 -32.64 19.59 -19.98
N THR A 458 -32.79 18.49 -20.72
CA THR A 458 -34.05 18.09 -21.38
C THR A 458 -34.61 16.78 -20.85
N LEU A 459 -34.01 16.19 -19.81
CA LEU A 459 -34.47 14.93 -19.24
C LEU A 459 -35.93 15.08 -18.75
N PRO A 460 -36.87 14.26 -19.24
CA PRO A 460 -38.28 14.39 -18.87
C PRO A 460 -38.51 14.15 -17.38
N ALA A 461 -39.05 15.14 -16.67
CA ALA A 461 -39.40 15.00 -15.26
C ALA A 461 -40.80 14.40 -15.09
N PRO A 462 -41.02 13.44 -14.16
CA PRO A 462 -42.36 13.01 -13.80
C PRO A 462 -43.17 14.17 -13.24
N GLN A 463 -44.49 14.17 -13.50
CA GLN A 463 -45.37 15.27 -13.08
C GLN A 463 -45.28 15.51 -11.56
N GLY A 464 -45.00 16.75 -11.17
CA GLY A 464 -44.90 17.15 -9.77
C GLY A 464 -43.65 16.64 -9.02
N VAL A 465 -42.70 15.99 -9.68
CA VAL A 465 -41.48 15.47 -9.07
C VAL A 465 -40.26 16.21 -9.62
N LYS A 466 -39.44 16.75 -8.72
CA LYS A 466 -38.19 17.39 -9.11
C LYS A 466 -37.14 16.33 -9.42
N VAL A 467 -36.51 16.45 -10.59
CA VAL A 467 -35.39 15.60 -11.02
C VAL A 467 -34.09 16.40 -10.94
N GLY A 468 -33.16 15.93 -10.14
CA GLY A 468 -31.78 16.43 -10.08
C GLY A 468 -30.85 15.44 -10.77
N VAL A 469 -29.99 15.94 -11.67
CA VAL A 469 -28.91 15.12 -12.25
C VAL A 469 -27.58 15.76 -11.90
N SER A 470 -26.72 14.99 -11.24
CA SER A 470 -25.33 15.35 -11.00
C SER A 470 -24.44 14.64 -12.01
N ALA A 471 -23.67 15.38 -12.80
CA ALA A 471 -22.76 14.82 -13.81
C ALA A 471 -21.29 15.00 -13.40
N PHE A 472 -20.51 13.93 -13.46
CA PHE A 472 -19.07 13.96 -13.18
C PHE A 472 -18.26 13.22 -14.24
N THR A 473 -16.99 13.59 -14.42
CA THR A 473 -16.10 12.78 -15.25
C THR A 473 -15.56 11.58 -14.48
N ILE A 474 -15.09 10.54 -15.18
CA ILE A 474 -14.31 9.46 -14.55
C ILE A 474 -13.13 10.04 -13.76
N GLY A 475 -12.48 11.08 -14.28
CA GLY A 475 -11.37 11.75 -13.60
C GLY A 475 -11.77 12.50 -12.33
N ASP A 476 -13.00 12.98 -12.22
CA ASP A 476 -13.52 13.59 -10.99
C ASP A 476 -13.83 12.52 -9.94
N ILE A 477 -14.47 11.43 -10.37
CA ILE A 477 -14.79 10.28 -9.51
C ILE A 477 -13.51 9.62 -8.99
N ALA A 478 -12.53 9.33 -9.86
CA ALA A 478 -11.27 8.70 -9.47
C ALA A 478 -10.42 9.57 -8.52
N ALA A 479 -10.52 10.90 -8.64
CA ALA A 479 -9.82 11.83 -7.76
C ALA A 479 -10.64 12.26 -6.53
N LEU A 480 -11.83 11.67 -6.33
CA LEU A 480 -12.82 12.06 -5.32
C LEU A 480 -13.05 13.57 -5.25
N ARG A 481 -13.12 14.22 -6.41
CA ARG A 481 -13.51 15.64 -6.54
C ARG A 481 -15.03 15.75 -6.59
N ILE A 482 -15.67 15.27 -5.54
CA ILE A 482 -17.11 15.06 -5.45
C ILE A 482 -17.63 15.54 -4.09
N PRO A 483 -18.90 15.97 -4.02
CA PRO A 483 -19.52 16.33 -2.76
C PRO A 483 -19.77 15.08 -1.88
N PRO A 484 -19.91 15.22 -0.54
CA PRO A 484 -20.11 14.11 0.39
C PRO A 484 -21.30 13.21 0.02
N ARG A 485 -22.38 13.79 -0.52
CA ARG A 485 -23.57 13.02 -0.96
C ARG A 485 -23.24 12.02 -2.07
N VAL A 486 -22.36 12.39 -2.99
CA VAL A 486 -21.92 11.52 -4.09
C VAL A 486 -20.95 10.47 -3.54
N ALA A 487 -20.02 10.86 -2.67
CA ALA A 487 -19.11 9.92 -2.01
C ALA A 487 -19.87 8.84 -1.20
N GLN A 488 -20.92 9.23 -0.48
CA GLN A 488 -21.81 8.28 0.22
C GLN A 488 -22.57 7.38 -0.76
N SER A 489 -23.02 7.92 -1.89
CA SER A 489 -23.73 7.14 -2.91
C SER A 489 -22.81 6.10 -3.58
N LEU A 490 -21.55 6.45 -3.87
CA LEU A 490 -20.55 5.50 -4.37
C LEU A 490 -20.26 4.38 -3.36
N ARG A 491 -20.28 4.68 -2.06
CA ARG A 491 -20.15 3.65 -1.02
C ARG A 491 -21.34 2.70 -1.00
N ARG A 492 -22.57 3.21 -1.05
CA ARG A 492 -23.77 2.37 -1.09
C ARG A 492 -23.87 1.57 -2.39
N ALA A 493 -23.40 2.13 -3.51
CA ALA A 493 -23.30 1.42 -4.77
C ALA A 493 -22.43 0.16 -4.66
N ALA A 494 -21.38 0.17 -3.82
CA ALA A 494 -20.55 -1.02 -3.58
C ALA A 494 -21.35 -2.20 -3.00
N ASP A 495 -22.45 -1.90 -2.28
CA ASP A 495 -23.37 -2.88 -1.71
C ASP A 495 -24.58 -3.16 -2.65
N GLY A 496 -24.52 -2.71 -3.90
CA GLY A 496 -25.55 -2.93 -4.93
C GLY A 496 -26.69 -1.90 -4.95
N PHE A 497 -26.65 -0.87 -4.10
CA PHE A 497 -27.75 0.11 -4.04
C PHE A 497 -27.69 1.15 -5.16
N GLY A 498 -28.81 1.29 -5.88
CA GLY A 498 -29.04 2.37 -6.83
C GLY A 498 -28.21 2.29 -8.11
N VAL A 499 -27.57 1.15 -8.42
CA VAL A 499 -26.78 1.00 -9.64
C VAL A 499 -27.68 0.69 -10.82
N LEU A 500 -27.99 1.69 -11.64
CA LEU A 500 -28.90 1.54 -12.79
C LEU A 500 -28.15 1.06 -14.04
N TYR A 501 -26.96 1.59 -14.28
CA TYR A 501 -26.10 1.21 -15.40
C TYR A 501 -24.62 1.33 -15.04
N ARG A 502 -23.79 0.41 -15.54
CA ARG A 502 -22.33 0.42 -15.43
C ARG A 502 -21.72 -0.13 -16.73
N ARG A 503 -20.73 0.57 -17.29
CA ARG A 503 -19.93 0.07 -18.42
C ARG A 503 -19.08 -1.12 -17.99
N VAL A 504 -18.89 -2.12 -18.85
CA VAL A 504 -18.28 -3.42 -18.50
C VAL A 504 -16.89 -3.27 -17.88
N ASP A 505 -16.05 -2.42 -18.46
CA ASP A 505 -14.68 -2.09 -18.05
C ASP A 505 -14.60 -1.12 -16.87
N TYR A 506 -15.69 -0.47 -16.49
CA TYR A 506 -15.68 0.56 -15.45
C TYR A 506 -15.87 -0.05 -14.06
N ARG A 507 -14.89 0.15 -13.17
CA ARG A 507 -14.99 -0.25 -11.76
C ARG A 507 -15.27 0.98 -10.89
N ILE A 508 -16.24 0.88 -10.01
CA ILE A 508 -16.66 2.00 -9.17
C ILE A 508 -15.65 2.17 -8.03
N PRO A 509 -14.98 3.32 -7.88
CA PRO A 509 -14.14 3.58 -6.71
C PRO A 509 -15.02 3.78 -5.48
N VAL A 510 -14.62 3.17 -4.39
CA VAL A 510 -15.36 3.15 -3.12
C VAL A 510 -14.61 3.97 -2.08
N PRO A 511 -15.05 5.20 -1.78
CA PRO A 511 -14.44 6.03 -0.74
C PRO A 511 -14.48 5.34 0.62
N THR A 512 -13.47 5.58 1.45
CA THR A 512 -13.48 5.09 2.85
C THR A 512 -14.44 5.92 3.71
N ARG A 513 -14.87 5.39 4.87
CA ARG A 513 -15.66 6.14 5.87
C ARG A 513 -14.98 7.44 6.25
N ALA A 514 -13.71 7.35 6.66
CA ALA A 514 -12.89 8.49 7.04
C ALA A 514 -12.79 9.58 5.95
N HIS A 515 -12.82 9.19 4.67
CA HIS A 515 -12.86 10.15 3.57
C HIS A 515 -14.21 10.87 3.51
N VAL A 516 -15.32 10.15 3.55
CA VAL A 516 -16.67 10.74 3.55
C VAL A 516 -16.86 11.68 4.75
N ASP A 517 -16.41 11.28 5.93
CA ASP A 517 -16.54 12.10 7.14
C ASP A 517 -15.75 13.39 7.03
N ARG A 518 -14.53 13.33 6.46
CA ARG A 518 -13.72 14.52 6.19
C ARG A 518 -14.39 15.47 5.20
N LEU A 519 -14.96 14.94 4.11
CA LEU A 519 -15.72 15.76 3.16
C LEU A 519 -16.93 16.41 3.84
N SER A 520 -17.70 15.64 4.62
CA SER A 520 -18.87 16.13 5.36
C SER A 520 -18.52 17.24 6.34
N ARG A 521 -17.45 17.11 7.11
CA ARG A 521 -16.98 18.17 8.01
C ARG A 521 -16.52 19.41 7.23
N GLY A 522 -15.86 19.22 6.09
CA GLY A 522 -15.45 20.33 5.22
C GLY A 522 -16.61 21.16 4.68
N GLU A 523 -17.83 20.59 4.58
CA GLU A 523 -19.03 21.31 4.16
C GLU A 523 -19.80 21.97 5.32
N LEU A 524 -19.43 21.73 6.58
CA LEU A 524 -20.21 22.22 7.74
C LEU A 524 -20.44 23.74 7.68
N GLY A 525 -19.41 24.53 7.40
CA GLY A 525 -19.53 25.98 7.29
C GLY A 525 -20.48 26.42 6.18
N LEU A 526 -20.44 25.76 5.01
CA LEU A 526 -21.33 26.05 3.89
C LEU A 526 -22.79 25.67 4.21
N VAL A 527 -23.01 24.51 4.85
CA VAL A 527 -24.34 24.05 5.26
C VAL A 527 -24.92 24.98 6.33
N ALA A 528 -24.13 25.37 7.34
CA ALA A 528 -24.55 26.30 8.38
C ALA A 528 -24.91 27.68 7.80
N MET A 529 -24.06 28.23 6.91
CA MET A 529 -24.34 29.47 6.19
C MET A 529 -25.63 29.36 5.36
N THR A 530 -25.82 28.27 4.61
CA THR A 530 -27.02 28.05 3.79
C THR A 530 -28.27 27.94 4.66
N THR A 531 -28.16 27.28 5.82
CA THR A 531 -29.26 27.16 6.80
C THR A 531 -29.65 28.53 7.34
N ARG A 532 -28.68 29.37 7.73
CA ARG A 532 -28.95 30.76 8.14
C ARG A 532 -29.67 31.56 7.06
N ARG A 533 -29.25 31.42 5.80
CA ARG A 533 -29.93 32.07 4.66
C ARG A 533 -31.37 31.59 4.47
N LEU A 534 -31.63 30.29 4.63
CA LEU A 534 -32.99 29.71 4.54
C LEU A 534 -33.90 30.21 5.68
N LEU A 535 -33.34 30.50 6.85
CA LEU A 535 -34.11 31.07 7.97
C LEU A 535 -34.34 32.57 7.83
N ALA A 536 -33.54 33.27 7.02
CA ALA A 536 -33.64 34.71 6.83
C ALA A 536 -34.63 35.12 5.72
N THR A 537 -35.23 34.18 5.00
CA THR A 537 -36.22 34.49 3.96
C THR A 537 -37.57 34.83 4.57
N GLU A 538 -38.31 35.76 3.94
CA GLU A 538 -39.66 36.17 4.38
C GLU A 538 -40.65 35.00 4.47
N HIS A 539 -40.50 34.02 3.56
CA HIS A 539 -41.24 32.77 3.59
C HIS A 539 -40.29 31.61 3.86
N THR A 540 -40.55 30.85 4.92
CA THR A 540 -39.74 29.69 5.30
C THR A 540 -40.07 28.51 4.39
N ASP A 541 -39.09 28.07 3.60
CA ASP A 541 -39.18 26.78 2.91
C ASP A 541 -38.97 25.65 3.94
N VAL A 542 -40.07 25.20 4.52
CA VAL A 542 -40.14 24.16 5.56
C VAL A 542 -39.38 22.89 5.14
N ARG A 543 -39.50 22.50 3.86
CA ARG A 543 -38.83 21.31 3.32
C ARG A 543 -37.32 21.51 3.25
N ALA A 544 -36.86 22.67 2.76
CA ALA A 544 -35.43 22.96 2.68
C ALA A 544 -34.78 23.10 4.05
N VAL A 545 -35.44 23.78 5.00
CA VAL A 545 -34.96 23.94 6.38
C VAL A 545 -34.85 22.59 7.08
N TYR A 546 -35.85 21.73 6.98
CA TYR A 546 -35.80 20.40 7.60
C TYR A 546 -34.67 19.53 7.02
N LYS A 547 -34.50 19.52 5.69
CA LYS A 547 -33.39 18.79 5.04
C LYS A 547 -32.02 19.28 5.53
N HIS A 548 -31.86 20.59 5.72
CA HIS A 548 -30.61 21.17 6.23
C HIS A 548 -30.38 20.87 7.71
N LEU A 549 -31.43 20.91 8.54
CA LEU A 549 -31.36 20.52 9.94
C LEU A 549 -30.86 19.07 10.10
N VAL A 550 -31.45 18.13 9.35
CA VAL A 550 -31.03 16.72 9.33
C VAL A 550 -29.58 16.61 8.84
N LEU A 551 -29.17 17.40 7.84
CA LEU A 551 -27.80 17.38 7.33
C LEU A 551 -26.79 17.88 8.38
N LEU A 552 -27.11 18.95 9.12
CA LEU A 552 -26.28 19.44 10.22
C LEU A 552 -26.11 18.37 11.31
N ALA A 553 -27.22 17.78 11.77
CA ALA A 553 -27.21 16.68 12.74
C ALA A 553 -26.36 15.50 12.25
N LYS A 554 -26.51 15.13 10.97
CA LYS A 554 -25.75 14.03 10.34
C LYS A 554 -24.25 14.33 10.25
N ILE A 555 -23.85 15.58 10.01
CA ILE A 555 -22.43 15.96 9.97
C ILE A 555 -21.81 15.84 11.38
N LEU A 556 -22.50 16.32 12.41
CA LEU A 556 -22.02 16.26 13.80
C LEU A 556 -21.94 14.81 14.31
N LEU A 557 -23.00 14.02 14.14
CA LEU A 557 -22.98 12.60 14.52
C LEU A 557 -21.88 11.79 13.82
N ARG A 558 -21.58 12.10 12.55
CA ARG A 558 -20.46 11.46 11.83
C ARG A 558 -19.11 11.85 12.41
N ALA A 559 -18.95 13.07 12.91
CA ALA A 559 -17.73 13.46 13.60
C ALA A 559 -17.50 12.61 14.86
N ASP A 560 -18.59 12.19 15.51
CA ASP A 560 -18.59 11.31 16.69
C ASP A 560 -18.56 9.81 16.34
N GLY A 561 -18.52 9.46 15.05
CA GLY A 561 -18.43 8.07 14.57
C GLY A 561 -19.77 7.36 14.35
N HIS A 562 -20.89 8.07 14.45
CA HIS A 562 -22.22 7.53 14.18
C HIS A 562 -22.62 7.70 12.70
N HIS A 563 -22.97 6.60 12.04
CA HIS A 563 -23.36 6.60 10.63
C HIS A 563 -24.80 6.10 10.46
N LEU A 564 -25.72 7.04 10.28
CA LEU A 564 -27.16 6.77 10.16
C LEU A 564 -27.69 7.26 8.82
N ASP A 565 -28.71 6.56 8.29
CA ASP A 565 -29.23 6.81 6.94
C ASP A 565 -30.59 7.51 6.92
N THR A 566 -31.51 7.21 7.84
CA THR A 566 -32.83 7.85 7.89
C THR A 566 -32.78 9.20 8.63
N ALA A 567 -33.70 10.11 8.29
CA ALA A 567 -33.83 11.38 9.01
C ALA A 567 -34.26 11.18 10.47
N GLU A 568 -35.17 10.22 10.71
CA GLU A 568 -35.71 9.90 12.03
C GLU A 568 -34.62 9.34 12.96
N ASP A 569 -33.84 8.35 12.50
CA ASP A 569 -32.71 7.80 13.28
C ASP A 569 -31.65 8.87 13.55
N VAL A 570 -31.35 9.71 12.55
CA VAL A 570 -30.38 10.81 12.69
C VAL A 570 -30.84 11.78 13.78
N LEU A 571 -32.08 12.24 13.75
CA LEU A 571 -32.58 13.21 14.73
C LEU A 571 -32.73 12.60 16.13
N ALA A 572 -33.16 11.34 16.23
CA ALA A 572 -33.26 10.62 17.50
C ALA A 572 -31.87 10.41 18.14
N ALA A 573 -30.90 9.93 17.35
CA ALA A 573 -29.53 9.78 17.82
C ALA A 573 -28.89 11.13 18.17
N PHE A 574 -29.16 12.18 17.39
CA PHE A 574 -28.65 13.51 17.68
C PHE A 574 -29.19 14.04 19.02
N ALA A 575 -30.49 13.89 19.28
CA ALA A 575 -31.08 14.28 20.56
C ALA A 575 -30.49 13.49 21.75
N HIS A 576 -30.15 12.21 21.54
CA HIS A 576 -29.52 11.37 22.56
C HIS A 576 -28.05 11.76 22.83
N HIS A 577 -27.25 11.97 21.79
CA HIS A 577 -25.81 12.24 21.91
C HIS A 577 -25.47 13.72 22.17
N HIS A 578 -26.34 14.64 21.75
CA HIS A 578 -26.17 16.09 21.92
C HIS A 578 -27.37 16.74 22.64
N PRO A 579 -27.72 16.31 23.87
CA PRO A 579 -28.90 16.82 24.57
C PRO A 579 -28.84 18.34 24.82
N ALA A 580 -27.63 18.90 24.97
CA ALA A 580 -27.39 20.34 25.13
C ALA A 580 -27.84 21.19 23.94
N ALA A 581 -27.99 20.59 22.75
CA ALA A 581 -28.50 21.31 21.58
C ALA A 581 -29.99 21.68 21.73
N GLY A 582 -30.75 20.98 22.57
CA GLY A 582 -32.18 21.26 22.80
C GLY A 582 -33.03 21.26 21.51
N CYS A 583 -32.59 20.52 20.49
CA CYS A 583 -33.18 20.48 19.16
C CYS A 583 -34.30 19.44 19.12
N ALA A 584 -35.55 19.89 19.06
CA ALA A 584 -36.75 19.05 19.00
C ALA A 584 -37.65 19.47 17.82
N PRO A 585 -37.28 19.10 16.58
CA PRO A 585 -38.06 19.45 15.40
C PRO A 585 -39.39 18.66 15.34
N PRO A 586 -40.38 19.12 14.56
CA PRO A 586 -41.56 18.33 14.22
C PRO A 586 -41.18 17.04 13.49
N SER A 587 -42.07 16.03 13.51
CA SER A 587 -41.83 14.78 12.80
C SER A 587 -41.91 14.99 11.28
N LEU A 588 -41.30 14.09 10.51
CA LEU A 588 -41.40 14.15 9.05
C LEU A 588 -42.85 13.99 8.57
N ASP A 589 -43.66 13.18 9.25
CA ASP A 589 -45.06 12.97 8.90
C ASP A 589 -45.91 14.22 9.11
N ASP A 590 -45.62 15.00 10.16
CA ASP A 590 -46.29 16.29 10.40
C ASP A 590 -46.01 17.26 9.24
N LEU A 591 -44.75 17.32 8.81
CA LEU A 591 -44.30 18.19 7.71
C LEU A 591 -44.84 17.79 6.34
N ILE A 592 -45.10 16.49 6.12
CA ILE A 592 -45.70 15.98 4.88
C ILE A 592 -47.21 16.24 4.86
N ARG A 593 -47.88 16.10 6.02
CA ARG A 593 -49.33 16.20 6.13
C ARG A 593 -49.81 17.64 5.98
N ASP A 594 -49.15 18.58 6.65
CA ASP A 594 -49.51 20.00 6.61
C ASP A 594 -48.28 20.91 6.57
N PRO A 595 -47.62 21.03 5.39
CA PRO A 595 -46.41 21.84 5.24
C PRO A 595 -46.67 23.36 5.38
N LEU A 596 -47.93 23.80 5.38
CA LEU A 596 -48.32 25.21 5.49
C LEU A 596 -48.79 25.57 6.91
N ASP A 597 -48.83 24.62 7.84
CA ASP A 597 -49.16 24.88 9.24
C ASP A 597 -48.11 25.83 9.87
N PRO A 598 -48.52 27.05 10.29
CA PRO A 598 -47.62 28.03 10.89
C PRO A 598 -46.95 27.54 12.17
N GLU A 599 -47.60 26.66 12.95
CA GLU A 599 -47.05 26.14 14.19
C GLU A 599 -45.95 25.11 13.93
N VAL A 600 -46.16 24.23 12.94
CA VAL A 600 -45.13 23.29 12.46
C VAL A 600 -43.91 24.05 11.93
N GLY A 601 -44.14 25.10 11.12
CA GLY A 601 -43.08 25.97 10.62
C GLY A 601 -42.30 26.67 11.74
N ARG A 602 -43.00 27.23 12.74
CA ARG A 602 -42.38 27.89 13.90
C ARG A 602 -41.53 26.92 14.72
N ARG A 603 -42.03 25.72 15.01
CA ARG A 603 -41.28 24.68 15.76
C ARG A 603 -40.01 24.28 15.03
N LEU A 604 -40.08 24.10 13.71
CA LEU A 604 -38.91 23.77 12.89
C LEU A 604 -37.87 24.91 12.92
N THR A 605 -38.30 26.16 12.78
CA THR A 605 -37.42 27.33 12.86
C THR A 605 -36.73 27.40 14.21
N VAL A 606 -37.46 27.26 15.33
CA VAL A 606 -36.88 27.26 16.68
C VAL A 606 -35.85 26.15 16.86
N ALA A 607 -36.17 24.92 16.44
CA ALA A 607 -35.23 23.79 16.52
C ALA A 607 -33.95 24.06 15.72
N THR A 608 -34.09 24.65 14.53
CA THR A 608 -32.95 24.95 13.64
C THR A 608 -32.07 26.08 14.18
N VAL A 609 -32.67 27.13 14.76
CA VAL A 609 -31.93 28.20 15.44
C VAL A 609 -31.12 27.63 16.61
N ARG A 610 -31.70 26.74 17.42
CA ARG A 610 -31.00 26.07 18.52
C ARG A 610 -29.83 25.20 18.03
N MET A 611 -30.02 24.46 16.93
CA MET A 611 -28.94 23.70 16.29
C MET A 611 -27.77 24.61 15.88
N LEU A 612 -28.06 25.75 15.26
CA LEU A 612 -27.02 26.70 14.85
C LEU A 612 -26.29 27.30 16.06
N ALA A 613 -27.01 27.70 17.10
CA ALA A 613 -26.42 28.21 18.34
C ALA A 613 -25.55 27.15 19.04
N TYR A 614 -25.96 25.88 18.99
CA TYR A 614 -25.17 24.76 19.51
C TYR A 614 -23.85 24.63 18.75
N ILE A 615 -23.89 24.62 17.41
CA ILE A 615 -22.69 24.57 16.55
C ILE A 615 -21.73 25.73 16.89
N ASP A 616 -22.26 26.95 17.02
CA ASP A 616 -21.45 28.12 17.36
C ASP A 616 -20.78 27.98 18.75
N SER A 617 -21.45 27.32 19.71
CA SER A 617 -20.88 27.09 21.04
C SER A 617 -19.79 26.01 21.07
N LEU A 618 -19.82 25.04 20.15
CA LEU A 618 -18.76 24.04 20.03
C LEU A 618 -17.42 24.68 19.65
N ASP A 619 -17.42 25.69 18.78
CA ASP A 619 -16.20 26.40 18.38
C ASP A 619 -15.54 27.14 19.56
N HIS A 620 -16.30 27.52 20.60
CA HIS A 620 -15.81 28.29 21.75
C HIS A 620 -15.23 27.42 22.87
N THR A 621 -15.26 26.09 22.74
CA THR A 621 -14.66 25.17 23.71
C THR A 621 -13.13 25.08 23.61
N ALA A 622 -12.54 25.50 22.47
CA ALA A 622 -11.11 25.64 22.32
C ALA A 622 -10.64 26.96 22.97
N ARG A 623 -10.29 26.92 24.26
CA ARG A 623 -9.57 28.03 24.91
C ARG A 623 -8.21 28.19 24.24
N VAL A 624 -8.10 29.19 23.38
CA VAL A 624 -6.80 29.73 23.00
C VAL A 624 -6.31 30.50 24.21
N ASN A 625 -5.40 29.90 24.98
CA ASN A 625 -4.58 30.72 25.90
C ASN A 625 -3.81 31.71 25.01
N PRO A 626 -3.90 33.02 25.27
CA PRO A 626 -3.19 34.03 24.48
C PRO A 626 -1.68 33.80 24.45
#